data_AF-A0A3P9Q839-F1
#
_entry.id   AF-A0A3P9Q839-F1
#
_cell.length_a   1.000
_cell.length_b   1.000
_cell.length_c   1.000
_cell.angle_alpha   90.00
_cell.angle_beta   90.00
_cell.angle_gamma   90.00
#
_symmetry.space_group_name_H-M   'P 1'
#
loop_
_entity.id
_entity.type
_entity.pdbx_description
1 polymer ?
#
loop_
_entity_poly.entity_id
_entity_poly.type
_entity_poly.pdbx_seq_one_letter_code
_entity_poly.pdbx_strand_id
1 'polypeptide(L)'
;HSEKCEHFVDLHRLALIERVKETEAILDRLLEKSMISDEVYGEVRRLETTQKKMREILKHVTAAGNQAKSIFMEILKGIPALKLLMDELSGLH
;
A
#
# COMPACT_ATOMS: atom_id res chain seq x y z
N HIS A 1 10.34 -16.28 10.23
CA HIS A 1 10.11 -14.90 10.72
C HIS A 1 9.33 -14.03 9.70
N SER A 2 8.27 -14.55 9.04
CA SER A 2 7.61 -13.83 7.92
C SER A 2 6.20 -13.28 8.24
N GLU A 3 5.61 -13.58 9.40
CA GLU A 3 4.16 -13.41 9.60
C GLU A 3 3.72 -12.00 10.05
N LYS A 4 4.61 -11.15 10.57
CA LYS A 4 4.19 -9.87 11.16
C LYS A 4 3.73 -8.83 10.15
N CYS A 5 4.38 -8.74 8.99
CA CYS A 5 4.01 -7.76 7.95
C CYS A 5 2.71 -8.16 7.24
N GLU A 6 2.44 -9.47 7.21
CA GLU A 6 1.29 -10.04 6.52
C GLU A 6 -0.01 -9.61 7.18
N HIS A 7 -0.07 -9.76 8.51
CA HIS A 7 -1.25 -9.35 9.26
C HIS A 7 -1.43 -7.84 9.31
N PHE A 8 -0.37 -7.03 9.33
CA PHE A 8 -0.51 -5.58 9.44
C PHE A 8 -1.29 -4.99 8.26
N VAL A 9 -0.89 -5.33 7.02
CA VAL A 9 -1.51 -4.76 5.82
C VAL A 9 -2.97 -5.22 5.69
N ASP A 10 -3.26 -6.48 6.00
CA ASP A 10 -4.62 -7.02 5.94
C ASP A 10 -5.50 -6.51 7.09
N LEU A 11 -4.96 -6.38 8.31
CA LEU A 11 -5.66 -5.88 9.50
C LEU A 11 -6.00 -4.38 9.37
N HIS A 12 -5.05 -3.58 8.87
CA HIS A 12 -5.22 -2.14 8.70
C HIS A 12 -5.70 -1.72 7.31
N ARG A 13 -6.13 -2.69 6.48
CA ARG A 13 -6.57 -2.45 5.10
C ARG A 13 -7.61 -1.33 4.98
N LEU A 14 -8.61 -1.32 5.87
CA LEU A 14 -9.66 -0.29 5.88
C LEU A 14 -9.10 1.09 6.23
N ALA A 15 -8.30 1.18 7.30
CA ALA A 15 -7.68 2.42 7.71
C ALA A 15 -6.75 2.99 6.62
N LEU A 16 -6.00 2.12 5.95
CA LEU A 16 -5.17 2.50 4.81
C LEU A 16 -6.04 3.03 3.66
N ILE A 17 -7.13 2.36 3.30
CA ILE A 17 -8.02 2.80 2.22
C ILE A 17 -8.67 4.16 2.51
N GLU A 18 -9.06 4.41 3.75
CA GLU A 18 -9.77 5.65 4.12
C GLU A 18 -8.83 6.83 4.38
N ARG A 19 -7.66 6.59 4.98
CA ARG A 19 -6.76 7.65 5.44
C ARG A 19 -5.63 7.95 4.47
N VAL A 20 -5.23 7.00 3.62
CA VAL A 20 -4.18 7.21 2.63
C VAL A 20 -4.72 8.03 1.46
N LYS A 21 -4.24 9.27 1.37
CA LYS A 21 -4.52 10.17 0.24
C LYS A 21 -3.44 10.09 -0.85
N GLU A 22 -2.22 9.76 -0.46
CA GLU A 22 -1.01 9.69 -1.31
C GLU A 22 -0.98 8.43 -2.20
N THR A 23 -2.12 8.05 -2.75
CA THR A 23 -2.24 6.83 -3.58
C THR A 23 -1.48 6.92 -4.89
N GLU A 24 -1.36 8.11 -5.50
CA GLU A 24 -0.53 8.33 -6.68
C GLU A 24 0.95 8.07 -6.36
N ALA A 25 1.46 8.62 -5.25
CA ALA A 25 2.84 8.42 -4.83
C ALA A 25 3.15 6.94 -4.53
N ILE A 26 2.22 6.23 -3.89
CA ILE A 26 2.35 4.77 -3.68
C ILE A 26 2.37 4.04 -5.02
N LEU A 27 1.48 4.41 -5.93
CA LEU A 27 1.35 3.77 -7.24
C LEU A 27 2.61 3.94 -8.09
N ASP A 28 3.18 5.15 -8.13
CA ASP A 28 4.44 5.43 -8.81
C ASP A 28 5.60 4.60 -8.23
N ARG A 29 5.67 4.49 -6.90
CA ARG A 29 6.69 3.66 -6.22
C ARG A 29 6.51 2.18 -6.49
N LEU A 30 5.28 1.69 -6.60
CA LEU A 30 5.00 0.30 -6.97
C LEU A 30 5.45 0.01 -8.39
N LEU A 31 5.26 0.95 -9.32
CA LEU A 31 5.74 0.84 -10.69
C LEU A 31 7.28 0.86 -10.73
N GLU A 32 7.93 1.79 -10.02
CA GLU A 32 9.40 1.83 -9.88
C GLU A 32 9.99 0.52 -9.34
N LYS A 33 9.28 -0.12 -8.40
CA LYS A 33 9.69 -1.39 -7.78
C LYS A 33 9.30 -2.61 -8.63
N SER A 34 8.76 -2.42 -9.84
CA SER A 34 8.25 -3.46 -10.73
C SER A 34 7.25 -4.40 -10.05
N MET A 35 6.50 -3.88 -9.07
CA MET A 35 5.47 -4.65 -8.37
C MET A 35 4.15 -4.72 -9.14
N ILE A 36 3.92 -3.73 -10.00
CA ILE A 36 2.79 -3.65 -10.90
C ILE A 36 3.29 -3.37 -12.31
N SER A 37 2.55 -3.86 -13.31
CA SER A 37 2.81 -3.55 -14.72
C SER A 37 2.26 -2.18 -15.08
N ASP A 38 2.74 -1.62 -16.19
CA ASP A 38 2.22 -0.35 -16.75
C ASP A 38 0.71 -0.40 -17.03
N GLU A 39 0.20 -1.57 -17.44
CA GLU A 39 -1.24 -1.82 -17.61
C GLU A 39 -2.00 -1.62 -16.30
N VAL A 40 -1.58 -2.30 -15.23
CA VAL A 40 -2.18 -2.17 -13.89
C VAL A 40 -2.05 -0.74 -13.36
N TYR A 41 -0.90 -0.10 -13.58
CA TYR A 41 -0.69 1.30 -13.24
C TYR A 41 -1.74 2.19 -13.93
N GLY A 42 -1.94 2.02 -15.23
CA GLY A 42 -2.95 2.74 -16.00
C GLY A 42 -4.36 2.50 -15.50
N GLU A 43 -4.73 1.24 -15.21
CA GLU A 43 -6.04 0.88 -14.68
C GLU A 43 -6.31 1.51 -13.32
N VAL A 44 -5.37 1.40 -12.38
CA VAL A 44 -5.51 1.97 -11.04
C VAL A 44 -5.53 3.49 -11.11
N ARG A 45 -4.65 4.10 -11.91
CA ARG A 45 -4.58 5.56 -12.05
C ARG A 45 -5.87 6.17 -12.60
N ARG A 46 -6.58 5.43 -13.47
CA ARG A 46 -7.89 5.83 -14.04
C ARG A 46 -9.04 5.82 -13.03
N LEU A 47 -8.88 5.24 -11.85
CA LEU A 47 -9.94 5.22 -10.84
C LEU A 47 -10.24 6.62 -10.33
N GLU A 48 -11.53 6.93 -10.13
CA GLU A 48 -11.99 8.27 -9.73
C GLU A 48 -11.56 8.67 -8.31
N THR A 49 -11.52 7.72 -7.37
CA THR A 49 -11.28 8.02 -5.96
C THR A 49 -10.03 7.33 -5.43
N THR A 50 -9.32 8.00 -4.53
CA THR A 50 -8.14 7.45 -3.85
C THR A 50 -8.48 6.17 -3.10
N GLN A 51 -9.68 6.04 -2.51
CA GLN A 51 -10.07 4.80 -1.82
C GLN A 51 -10.15 3.61 -2.78
N LYS A 52 -10.70 3.80 -3.99
CA LYS A 52 -10.74 2.73 -5.00
C LYS A 52 -9.32 2.37 -5.44
N LYS A 53 -8.45 3.37 -5.65
CA LYS A 53 -7.03 3.16 -5.98
C LYS A 53 -6.33 2.30 -4.94
N MET A 54 -6.46 2.70 -3.67
CA MET A 54 -5.82 1.99 -2.57
C MET A 54 -6.35 0.57 -2.41
N ARG A 55 -7.65 0.35 -2.63
CA ARG A 55 -8.26 -0.97 -2.59
C ARG A 55 -7.65 -1.92 -3.62
N GLU A 56 -7.46 -1.45 -4.85
CA GLU A 56 -6.84 -2.24 -5.93
C GLU A 56 -5.34 -2.45 -5.69
N ILE A 57 -4.61 -1.44 -5.22
CA ILE A 57 -3.21 -1.57 -4.83
C ILE A 57 -3.05 -2.70 -3.80
N LEU A 58 -3.84 -2.66 -2.72
CA LEU A 58 -3.76 -3.66 -1.66
C LEU A 58 -4.12 -5.05 -2.17
N LYS A 59 -5.07 -5.16 -3.12
CA LYS A 59 -5.42 -6.43 -3.75
C LYS A 59 -4.24 -7.02 -4.53
N HIS A 60 -3.53 -6.22 -5.32
CA HIS A 60 -2.33 -6.65 -6.05
C HIS A 60 -1.20 -7.05 -5.10
N VAL A 61 -0.96 -6.23 -4.07
CA VAL A 61 0.07 -6.50 -3.05
C VAL A 61 -0.21 -7.80 -2.30
N THR A 62 -1.46 -8.04 -1.89
CA THR A 62 -1.84 -9.29 -1.22
C THR A 62 -1.77 -10.49 -2.17
N ALA A 63 -2.16 -10.33 -3.44
CA ALA A 63 -2.08 -11.40 -4.45
C ALA A 63 -0.63 -11.79 -4.80
N ALA A 64 0.31 -10.83 -4.79
CA ALA A 64 1.72 -11.07 -5.07
C ALA A 64 2.50 -11.67 -3.88
N GLY A 65 1.86 -11.82 -2.71
CA GLY A 65 2.40 -12.54 -1.55
C GLY A 65 3.28 -11.71 -0.60
N ASN A 66 4.06 -12.39 0.24
CA ASN A 66 4.73 -11.75 1.38
C ASN A 66 5.84 -10.78 1.00
N GLN A 67 6.56 -11.08 -0.08
CA GLN A 67 7.60 -10.17 -0.59
C GLN A 67 6.99 -8.83 -1.03
N ALA A 68 5.85 -8.90 -1.73
CA ALA A 68 5.08 -7.74 -2.15
C ALA A 68 4.59 -6.91 -0.97
N LYS A 69 4.02 -7.55 0.06
CA LYS A 69 3.61 -6.88 1.30
C LYS A 69 4.79 -6.18 1.99
N SER A 70 5.98 -6.80 2.00
CA SER A 70 7.18 -6.20 2.60
C SER A 70 7.62 -4.95 1.87
N ILE A 71 7.72 -5.00 0.53
CA ILE A 71 8.08 -3.84 -0.30
C ILE A 71 7.05 -2.72 -0.15
N PHE A 72 5.76 -3.07 -0.17
CA PHE A 72 4.69 -2.12 0.06
C PHE A 72 4.83 -1.40 1.42
N MET A 73 5.16 -2.14 2.47
CA MET A 73 5.44 -1.56 3.79
C MET A 73 6.65 -0.61 3.77
N GLU A 74 7.71 -0.93 3.02
CA GLU A 74 8.86 -0.04 2.82
C GLU A 74 8.45 1.25 2.09
N ILE A 75 7.62 1.15 1.06
CA ILE A 75 7.06 2.32 0.35
C ILE A 75 6.28 3.22 1.31
N LEU A 76 5.39 2.63 2.12
CA LEU A 76 4.61 3.38 3.11
C LEU A 76 5.51 4.09 4.13
N LYS A 77 6.56 3.42 4.61
CA LYS A 77 7.54 4.02 5.54
C LYS A 77 8.39 5.12 4.89
N GLY A 78 8.58 5.06 3.58
CA GLY A 78 9.30 6.07 2.81
C GLY A 78 8.52 7.38 2.62
N ILE A 79 7.21 7.37 2.81
CA ILE A 79 6.36 8.56 2.71
C ILE A 79 6.11 9.12 4.12
N PRO A 80 6.59 10.32 4.47
CA PRO A 80 6.49 10.86 5.84
C PRO A 80 5.06 10.89 6.38
N ALA A 81 4.09 11.29 5.56
CA ALA A 81 2.67 11.33 5.94
C ALA A 81 2.12 9.94 6.28
N LEU A 82 2.56 8.91 5.57
CA LEU A 82 2.11 7.54 5.79
C LEU A 82 2.90 6.86 6.89
N LYS A 83 4.17 7.21 7.08
CA LYS A 83 4.98 6.75 8.19
C LYS A 83 4.33 7.08 9.54
N LEU A 84 3.84 8.32 9.69
CA LEU A 84 3.10 8.72 10.91
C LEU A 84 1.85 7.88 11.11
N LEU A 85 1.10 7.64 10.03
CA LEU A 85 -0.10 6.80 10.05
C LEU A 85 0.22 5.34 10.40
N MET A 86 1.31 4.79 9.87
CA MET A 86 1.77 3.44 10.16
C MET A 86 2.16 3.28 11.63
N ASP A 87 2.84 4.27 12.18
CA ASP A 87 3.23 4.31 13.59
C ASP A 87 1.99 4.32 14.50
N GLU A 88 1.03 5.20 14.20
CA GLU A 88 -0.27 5.29 14.88
C GLU A 88 -1.05 3.96 14.82
N LEU A 89 -1.12 3.35 13.63
CA LEU A 89 -1.82 2.07 13.44
C LEU A 89 -1.10 0.90 14.11
N SER A 90 0.23 0.93 14.16
CA SER A 90 1.03 -0.10 14.82
C SER A 90 0.95 -0.07 16.35
N GLY A 91 0.29 0.95 16.92
CA GLY A 91 0.09 1.06 18.36
C GLY A 91 1.39 1.24 19.14
N LEU A 92 2.43 1.78 18.49
CA LEU A 92 3.67 2.17 19.16
C LEU A 92 3.37 3.42 20.01
N HIS A 93 3.00 3.19 21.26
CA HIS A 93 3.02 4.17 22.34
C HIS A 93 3.88 3.62 23.47
#